data_AF-A0A949GU64-F1
#
_entry.id   AF-A0A949GU64-F1
#
_cell.length_a   1.000
_cell.length_b   1.000
_cell.length_c   1.000
_cell.angle_alpha   90.00
_cell.angle_beta   90.00
_cell.angle_gamma   90.00
#
_symmetry.space_group_name_H-M   'P 1'
#
loop_
_entity.id
_entity.type
_entity.pdbx_description
1 polymer ?
#
loop_
_entity_poly.entity_id
_entity_poly.type
_entity_poly.pdbx_seq_one_letter_code
_entity_poly.pdbx_strand_id
1 'polypeptide(L)'
;MRQEEAAVAAKFIFENLDLKDLSVCVNFGSGDVTRLLAKKPWIEDHLFSPLRREGVRIIHVDQLRCAGVDIICDLGAPRAFDFLDQFQTPRLLILANVMEHLERELRDQILPRIYAAMRVGDALLVTVPFDYPYHPDPIDTMFRPDPLDLTSRAPLNWVGQAIVE
;
A
#
# COMPACT_ATOMS: atom_id res chain seq x y z
N MET A 1 -9.37 0.72 -2.52
CA MET A 1 -9.63 1.78 -1.54
C MET A 1 -11.00 2.45 -1.76
N ARG A 2 -11.91 2.39 -0.79
CA ARG A 2 -13.14 3.21 -0.71
C ARG A 2 -12.82 4.65 -0.25
N GLN A 3 -13.79 5.56 -0.23
CA GLN A 3 -13.56 6.95 0.15
C GLN A 3 -13.22 7.08 1.64
N GLU A 4 -13.98 6.38 2.48
CA GLU A 4 -13.82 6.32 3.94
C GLU A 4 -12.47 5.69 4.30
N GLU A 5 -12.11 4.60 3.61
CA GLU A 5 -10.82 3.94 3.73
C GLU A 5 -9.67 4.90 3.40
N ALA A 6 -9.79 5.71 2.34
CA ALA A 6 -8.79 6.70 1.96
C ALA A 6 -8.65 7.81 3.01
N ALA A 7 -9.77 8.26 3.58
CA ALA A 7 -9.76 9.28 4.64
C ALA A 7 -9.09 8.77 5.93
N VAL A 8 -9.37 7.53 6.33
CA VAL A 8 -8.74 6.90 7.51
C VAL A 8 -7.26 6.62 7.27
N ALA A 9 -6.90 6.11 6.08
CA ALA A 9 -5.50 5.93 5.68
C ALA A 9 -4.71 7.25 5.75
N ALA A 10 -5.27 8.31 5.17
CA ALA A 10 -4.70 9.65 5.24
C ALA A 10 -4.52 10.09 6.69
N LYS A 11 -5.57 9.97 7.52
CA LYS A 11 -5.51 10.31 8.94
C LYS A 11 -4.34 9.61 9.64
N PHE A 12 -4.19 8.30 9.48
CA PHE A 12 -3.08 7.57 10.10
C PHE A 12 -1.71 8.06 9.63
N ILE A 13 -1.54 8.33 8.34
CA ILE A 13 -0.30 8.87 7.80
C ILE A 13 0.01 10.24 8.40
N PHE A 14 -0.90 11.21 8.32
CA PHE A 14 -0.64 12.59 8.71
C PHE A 14 -0.59 12.81 10.23
N GLU A 15 -1.21 11.95 11.04
CA GLU A 15 -1.16 12.04 12.51
C GLU A 15 0.06 11.34 13.12
N ASN A 16 0.65 10.35 12.44
CA ASN A 16 1.68 9.48 13.02
C ASN A 16 3.04 9.56 12.34
N LEU A 17 3.15 10.18 11.15
CA LEU A 17 4.41 10.28 10.42
C LEU A 17 4.85 11.74 10.31
N ASP A 18 6.14 12.00 10.60
CA ASP A 18 6.76 13.27 10.21
C ASP A 18 7.13 13.20 8.73
N LEU A 19 6.35 13.88 7.91
CA LEU A 19 6.52 13.84 6.46
C LEU A 19 7.80 14.52 5.98
N LYS A 20 8.44 15.35 6.81
CA LYS A 20 9.71 16.00 6.46
C LYS A 20 10.85 15.00 6.27
N ASP A 21 10.76 13.87 6.95
CA ASP A 21 11.74 12.79 6.86
C ASP A 21 11.41 11.80 5.73
N LEU A 22 10.21 11.88 5.15
CA LEU A 22 9.75 11.02 4.07
C LEU A 22 9.98 11.68 2.71
N SER A 23 10.65 10.95 1.81
CA SER A 23 10.94 11.44 0.46
C SER A 23 10.15 10.74 -0.64
N VAL A 24 9.71 9.52 -0.36
CA VAL A 24 9.11 8.62 -1.34
C VAL A 24 7.95 7.85 -0.71
N CYS A 25 6.85 7.77 -1.44
CA CYS A 25 5.74 6.88 -1.17
C CYS A 25 5.64 5.85 -2.31
N VAL A 26 5.74 4.56 -1.99
CA VAL A 26 5.63 3.46 -2.95
C VAL A 26 4.23 2.85 -2.81
N ASN A 27 3.40 3.00 -3.84
CA ASN A 27 2.06 2.42 -3.92
C ASN A 27 2.11 1.11 -4.71
N PHE A 28 2.06 -0.03 -4.01
CA PHE A 28 2.05 -1.36 -4.61
C PHE A 28 0.66 -1.78 -5.07
N GLY A 29 0.58 -2.49 -6.19
CA GLY A 29 -0.70 -2.89 -6.80
C GLY A 29 -1.50 -1.68 -7.27
N SER A 30 -0.81 -0.70 -7.86
CA SER A 30 -1.43 0.59 -8.21
C SER A 30 -2.48 0.50 -9.31
N GLY A 31 -2.52 -0.58 -10.09
CA GLY A 31 -3.40 -0.75 -11.23
C GLY A 31 -3.21 0.32 -12.31
N ASP A 32 -4.24 0.53 -13.12
CA ASP A 32 -4.31 1.65 -14.05
C ASP A 32 -4.63 2.94 -13.29
N VAL A 33 -3.60 3.74 -13.02
CA VAL A 33 -3.67 4.97 -12.22
C VAL A 33 -4.59 5.99 -12.87
N THR A 34 -4.57 6.10 -14.21
CA THR A 34 -5.42 7.07 -14.93
C THR A 34 -6.90 6.70 -14.80
N ARG A 35 -7.23 5.42 -14.97
CA ARG A 35 -8.59 4.91 -14.76
C ARG A 35 -9.02 5.03 -13.30
N LEU A 36 -8.14 4.76 -12.35
CA LEU A 36 -8.45 4.87 -10.93
C LEU A 36 -8.67 6.33 -10.52
N LEU A 37 -7.88 7.28 -11.02
CA LEU A 37 -8.10 8.70 -10.76
C LEU A 37 -9.50 9.15 -11.20
N ALA A 38 -9.96 8.69 -12.37
CA ALA A 38 -11.31 8.99 -12.85
C ALA A 38 -12.42 8.34 -12.02
N LYS A 39 -12.21 7.12 -11.51
CA LYS A 39 -13.22 6.36 -10.75
C LYS A 39 -13.23 6.64 -9.26
N LYS A 40 -12.07 7.00 -8.70
CA LYS A 40 -11.79 7.10 -7.26
C LYS A 40 -10.92 8.33 -6.97
N PRO A 41 -11.37 9.54 -7.35
CA PRO A 41 -10.57 10.76 -7.21
C PRO A 41 -10.16 11.04 -5.75
N TRP A 42 -10.96 10.60 -4.78
CA TRP A 42 -10.66 10.75 -3.35
C TRP A 42 -9.33 10.11 -2.92
N ILE A 43 -8.81 9.09 -3.62
CA ILE A 43 -7.49 8.52 -3.30
C ILE A 43 -6.42 9.58 -3.60
N GLU A 44 -6.52 10.22 -4.75
CA GLU A 44 -5.62 11.31 -5.10
C GLU A 44 -5.80 12.49 -4.15
N ASP A 45 -7.04 12.93 -3.90
CA ASP A 45 -7.35 14.11 -3.09
C ASP A 45 -6.95 13.97 -1.61
N HIS A 46 -7.19 12.80 -1.01
CA HIS A 46 -6.93 12.57 0.42
C HIS A 46 -5.55 12.02 0.72
N LEU A 47 -4.94 11.27 -0.21
CA LEU A 47 -3.70 10.54 0.05
C LEU A 47 -2.53 11.12 -0.72
N PHE A 48 -2.57 11.07 -2.06
CA PHE A 48 -1.37 11.33 -2.86
C PHE A 48 -1.08 12.82 -3.10
N SER A 49 -2.09 13.64 -3.41
CA SER A 49 -1.91 15.09 -3.56
C SER A 49 -1.37 15.76 -2.29
N PRO A 50 -1.87 15.44 -1.08
CA PRO A 50 -1.29 15.96 0.15
C PRO A 50 0.17 15.52 0.37
N LEU A 51 0.50 14.24 0.14
CA LEU A 51 1.89 13.77 0.20
C LEU A 51 2.80 14.53 -0.78
N ARG A 52 2.36 14.75 -2.03
CA ARG A 52 3.12 15.54 -3.02
C ARG A 52 3.34 16.98 -2.59
N ARG A 53 2.36 17.60 -1.91
CA ARG A 53 2.49 18.96 -1.36
C ARG A 53 3.57 19.06 -0.29
N GLU A 54 3.78 17.99 0.47
CA GLU A 54 4.86 17.87 1.45
C GLU A 54 6.20 17.45 0.82
N GLY A 55 6.28 17.38 -0.52
CA GLY A 55 7.51 17.03 -1.24
C GLY A 55 7.76 15.53 -1.39
N VAL A 56 6.81 14.67 -0.96
CA VAL A 56 6.93 13.21 -1.10
C VAL A 56 6.69 12.81 -2.56
N ARG A 57 7.64 12.11 -3.17
CA ARG A 57 7.49 11.55 -4.51
C ARG A 57 6.66 10.27 -4.47
N ILE A 58 5.58 10.22 -5.22
CA ILE A 58 4.76 9.00 -5.36
C ILE A 58 5.34 8.12 -6.48
N ILE A 59 5.51 6.83 -6.20
CA ILE A 59 5.94 5.81 -7.17
C ILE A 59 4.87 4.73 -7.21
N HIS A 60 4.28 4.54 -8.38
CA HIS A 60 3.24 3.54 -8.64
C HIS A 60 3.87 2.25 -9.17
N VAL A 61 3.60 1.14 -8.49
CA VAL A 61 4.18 -0.17 -8.79
C VAL A 61 3.06 -1.18 -9.03
N ASP A 62 3.13 -1.88 -10.17
CA ASP A 62 2.16 -2.93 -10.50
C ASP A 62 2.81 -4.07 -11.30
N GLN A 63 2.20 -5.25 -11.29
CA GLN A 63 2.67 -6.39 -12.09
C GLN A 63 2.38 -6.20 -13.59
N LEU A 64 1.37 -5.38 -13.92
CA LEU A 64 0.97 -5.09 -15.29
C LEU A 64 1.47 -3.72 -15.75
N ARG A 65 1.80 -3.63 -17.05
CA ARG A 65 2.05 -2.34 -17.69
C ARG A 65 0.71 -1.61 -17.90
N CYS A 66 0.39 -0.68 -17.01
CA CYS A 66 -0.81 0.15 -17.09
C CYS A 66 -0.45 1.65 -17.18
N ALA A 67 -1.44 2.49 -17.52
CA ALA A 67 -1.24 3.93 -17.57
C ALA A 67 -0.93 4.50 -16.18
N GLY A 68 0.18 5.23 -16.07
CA GLY A 68 0.64 5.86 -14.82
C GLY A 68 1.40 4.95 -13.86
N VAL A 69 1.70 3.70 -14.24
CA VAL A 69 2.63 2.82 -13.49
C VAL A 69 4.07 3.22 -13.79
N ASP A 70 4.87 3.47 -12.75
CA ASP A 70 6.28 3.84 -12.85
C ASP A 70 7.20 2.62 -12.94
N ILE A 71 6.89 1.58 -12.15
CA ILE A 71 7.70 0.35 -12.06
C ILE A 71 6.82 -0.87 -12.27
N ILE A 72 7.22 -1.73 -13.22
CA ILE A 72 6.59 -3.03 -13.40
C ILE A 72 7.30 -4.03 -12.49
N CYS A 73 6.56 -4.59 -11.53
CA CYS A 73 7.09 -5.53 -10.56
C CYS A 73 6.03 -6.55 -10.16
N ASP A 74 6.35 -7.84 -10.34
CA ASP A 74 5.62 -8.94 -9.72
C ASP A 74 6.10 -9.10 -8.28
N LEU A 75 5.21 -8.86 -7.32
CA LEU A 75 5.50 -9.00 -5.89
C LEU A 75 5.87 -10.44 -5.48
N GLY A 76 5.47 -11.45 -6.27
CA GLY A 76 5.87 -12.84 -6.12
C GLY A 76 7.33 -13.12 -6.52
N ALA A 77 7.93 -12.26 -7.35
CA ALA A 77 9.29 -12.48 -7.84
C ALA A 77 10.33 -12.38 -6.71
N PRO A 78 11.39 -13.20 -6.68
CA PRO A 78 12.36 -13.23 -5.57
C PRO A 78 12.97 -11.87 -5.22
N ARG A 79 13.20 -11.02 -6.22
CA ARG A 79 13.86 -9.71 -6.12
C ARG A 79 12.89 -8.52 -6.20
N ALA A 80 11.61 -8.75 -5.89
CA ALA A 80 10.53 -7.77 -6.06
C ALA A 80 10.78 -6.43 -5.33
N PHE A 81 11.55 -6.45 -4.24
CA PHE A 81 11.76 -5.28 -3.38
C PHE A 81 13.16 -4.67 -3.48
N ASP A 82 14.07 -5.27 -4.25
CA ASP A 82 15.46 -4.79 -4.40
C ASP A 82 15.53 -3.35 -4.91
N PHE A 83 14.56 -2.93 -5.73
CA PHE A 83 14.52 -1.55 -6.23
C PHE A 83 14.37 -0.53 -5.10
N LEU A 84 13.86 -0.92 -3.92
CA LEU A 84 13.72 -0.02 -2.79
C LEU A 84 15.09 0.47 -2.29
N ASP A 85 16.18 -0.27 -2.54
CA ASP A 85 17.53 0.09 -2.10
C ASP A 85 18.08 1.36 -2.75
N GLN A 86 17.49 1.79 -3.87
CA GLN A 86 17.87 3.03 -4.55
C GLN A 86 17.49 4.29 -3.74
N PHE A 87 16.58 4.16 -2.76
CA PHE A 87 16.15 5.28 -1.92
C PHE A 87 17.00 5.34 -0.64
N GLN A 88 17.62 6.50 -0.39
CA GLN A 88 18.51 6.72 0.76
C GLN A 88 17.81 7.31 1.97
N THR A 89 16.54 7.60 1.83
CA THR A 89 15.68 8.35 2.75
C THR A 89 14.48 7.48 3.13
N PRO A 90 13.90 7.67 4.32
CA PRO A 90 12.70 6.96 4.73
C PRO A 90 11.58 6.97 3.69
N ARG A 91 10.87 5.84 3.62
CA ARG A 91 9.84 5.52 2.64
C ARG A 91 8.52 5.23 3.32
N LEU A 92 7.42 5.68 2.70
CA LEU A 92 6.09 5.18 3.00
C LEU A 92 5.76 4.07 2.00
N LEU A 93 5.50 2.86 2.48
CA LEU A 93 5.10 1.73 1.66
C LEU A 93 3.58 1.53 1.83
N ILE A 94 2.83 1.49 0.72
CA ILE A 94 1.38 1.31 0.74
C ILE A 94 1.04 0.02 0.02
N LEU A 95 0.34 -0.88 0.73
CA LEU A 95 -0.21 -2.12 0.22
C LEU A 95 -1.75 -2.07 0.37
N ALA A 96 -2.39 -1.29 -0.48
CA ALA A 96 -3.83 -1.00 -0.36
C ALA A 96 -4.68 -2.01 -1.15
N ASN A 97 -5.43 -2.85 -0.44
CA ASN A 97 -6.29 -3.88 -1.01
C ASN A 97 -5.57 -4.85 -1.97
N VAL A 98 -4.25 -5.02 -1.82
CA VAL A 98 -3.48 -5.93 -2.69
C VAL A 98 -3.56 -7.37 -2.19
N MET A 99 -3.55 -7.58 -0.88
CA MET A 99 -3.49 -8.92 -0.28
C MET A 99 -4.71 -9.79 -0.61
N GLU A 100 -5.85 -9.19 -0.94
CA GLU A 100 -7.04 -9.93 -1.41
C GLU A 100 -6.88 -10.57 -2.79
N HIS A 101 -5.84 -10.18 -3.54
CA HIS A 101 -5.53 -10.69 -4.88
C HIS A 101 -4.34 -11.66 -4.89
N LEU A 102 -3.66 -11.87 -3.75
CA LEU A 102 -2.49 -12.73 -3.67
C LEU A 102 -2.87 -14.18 -3.36
N GLU A 103 -2.17 -15.13 -3.99
CA GLU A 103 -2.24 -16.55 -3.63
C GLU A 103 -1.82 -16.78 -2.17
N ARG A 104 -2.28 -17.87 -1.57
CA ARG A 104 -2.13 -18.15 -0.14
C ARG A 104 -0.67 -18.09 0.31
N GLU A 105 0.22 -18.74 -0.43
CA GLU A 105 1.65 -18.84 -0.10
C GLU A 105 2.32 -17.46 -0.11
N LEU A 106 2.04 -16.64 -1.15
CA LEU A 106 2.60 -15.30 -1.25
C LEU A 106 2.02 -14.36 -0.19
N ARG A 107 0.73 -14.49 0.12
CA ARG A 107 0.05 -13.69 1.14
C ARG A 107 0.63 -13.85 2.53
N ASP A 108 0.99 -15.07 2.91
CA ASP A 108 1.63 -15.34 4.20
C ASP A 108 3.07 -14.79 4.27
N GLN A 109 3.70 -14.54 3.12
CA GLN A 109 5.09 -14.10 3.02
C GLN A 109 5.25 -12.61 2.68
N ILE A 110 4.23 -11.94 2.15
CA ILE A 110 4.38 -10.60 1.58
C ILE A 110 4.80 -9.57 2.64
N LEU A 111 4.17 -9.58 3.83
CA LEU A 111 4.50 -8.64 4.91
C LEU A 111 5.89 -8.94 5.51
N PRO A 112 6.28 -10.20 5.79
CA PRO A 112 7.66 -10.52 6.14
C PRO A 112 8.70 -10.07 5.10
N ARG A 113 8.39 -10.20 3.80
CA ARG A 113 9.31 -9.80 2.71
C ARG A 113 9.43 -8.28 2.61
N ILE A 114 8.33 -7.56 2.75
CA ILE A 114 8.35 -6.09 2.84
C ILE A 114 9.16 -5.66 4.06
N TYR A 115 8.88 -6.25 5.23
CA TYR A 115 9.61 -5.96 6.47
C TYR A 115 11.13 -6.17 6.32
N ALA A 116 11.56 -7.26 5.68
CA ALA A 116 12.98 -7.51 5.42
C ALA A 116 13.63 -6.48 4.49
N ALA A 117 12.85 -5.83 3.62
CA ALA A 117 13.31 -4.77 2.73
C ALA A 117 13.22 -3.36 3.36
N MET A 118 12.51 -3.22 4.48
CA MET A 118 12.37 -1.95 5.19
C MET A 118 13.67 -1.56 5.89
N ARG A 119 13.89 -0.25 6.01
CA ARG A 119 14.97 0.38 6.76
C ARG A 119 14.37 1.13 7.95
N VAL A 120 15.21 1.46 8.93
CA VAL A 120 14.79 2.31 10.05
C VAL A 120 14.21 3.63 9.51
N GLY A 121 13.04 3.99 10.00
CA GLY A 121 12.30 5.18 9.58
C GLY A 121 11.24 4.91 8.51
N ASP A 122 11.26 3.76 7.83
CA ASP A 122 10.19 3.42 6.90
C ASP A 122 8.86 3.20 7.64
N ALA A 123 7.78 3.53 6.94
CA ALA A 123 6.42 3.27 7.36
C ALA A 123 5.73 2.30 6.39
N LEU A 124 4.79 1.51 6.92
CA LEU A 124 3.96 0.60 6.14
C LEU A 124 2.49 0.87 6.45
N LEU A 125 1.71 1.13 5.41
CA LEU A 125 0.25 1.15 5.45
C LEU A 125 -0.27 -0.07 4.69
N VAL A 126 -1.08 -0.89 5.36
CA VAL A 126 -1.77 -2.02 4.73
C VAL A 126 -3.27 -1.79 4.88
N THR A 127 -4.00 -1.97 3.79
CA THR A 127 -5.46 -2.04 3.83
C THR A 127 -5.92 -3.31 3.13
N VAL A 128 -7.04 -3.84 3.59
CA VAL A 128 -7.74 -4.98 3.01
C VAL A 128 -9.23 -4.73 3.17
N PRO A 129 -10.07 -5.33 2.32
CA PRO A 129 -11.48 -5.34 2.61
C PRO A 129 -11.75 -6.19 3.85
N PHE A 130 -12.61 -5.69 4.73
CA PHE A 130 -13.08 -6.42 5.91
C PHE A 130 -14.45 -7.08 5.65
N ASP A 131 -15.39 -6.30 5.09
CA ASP A 131 -16.70 -6.78 4.65
C ASP A 131 -17.02 -6.19 3.27
N TYR A 132 -16.49 -6.83 2.22
CA TYR A 132 -16.72 -6.44 0.83
C TYR A 132 -17.25 -7.65 0.05
N PRO A 133 -18.33 -7.50 -0.74
CA PRO A 133 -18.82 -8.57 -1.59
C PRO A 133 -17.75 -9.05 -2.56
N TYR A 134 -17.78 -10.34 -2.91
CA TYR A 134 -16.90 -10.88 -3.93
C TYR A 134 -16.89 -10.01 -5.20
N HIS A 135 -15.69 -9.65 -5.67
CA HIS A 135 -15.54 -8.89 -6.92
C HIS A 135 -14.42 -9.50 -7.79
N PRO A 136 -14.69 -9.89 -9.04
CA PRO A 136 -13.74 -10.71 -9.80
C PRO A 136 -12.55 -9.96 -10.40
N ASP A 137 -12.44 -8.62 -10.26
CA ASP A 137 -11.45 -7.81 -10.99
C ASP A 137 -10.35 -7.28 -10.05
N PRO A 138 -9.07 -7.69 -10.17
CA PRO A 138 -8.52 -8.65 -11.14
C PRO A 138 -8.71 -10.13 -10.76
N ILE A 139 -8.62 -10.50 -9.47
CA ILE A 139 -8.93 -11.84 -8.88
C ILE A 139 -9.23 -11.65 -7.39
N ASP A 140 -10.43 -11.92 -6.88
CA ASP A 140 -10.70 -11.86 -5.43
C ASP A 140 -10.65 -13.24 -4.78
N THR A 141 -9.75 -13.39 -3.81
CA THR A 141 -9.54 -14.63 -3.05
C THR A 141 -10.37 -14.71 -1.77
N MET A 142 -11.24 -13.72 -1.53
CA MET A 142 -12.02 -13.54 -0.30
C MET A 142 -11.15 -13.43 0.97
N PHE A 143 -9.90 -12.99 0.82
CA PHE A 143 -9.09 -12.65 1.99
C PHE A 143 -9.62 -11.39 2.64
N ARG A 144 -10.17 -11.54 3.85
CA ARG A 144 -10.80 -10.47 4.63
C ARG A 144 -10.36 -10.56 6.09
N PRO A 145 -9.06 -10.39 6.39
CA PRO A 145 -8.58 -10.52 7.76
C PRO A 145 -9.03 -9.32 8.60
N ASP A 146 -9.11 -9.50 9.90
CA ASP A 146 -9.22 -8.38 10.82
C ASP A 146 -7.85 -7.69 11.01
N PRO A 147 -7.81 -6.48 11.61
CA PRO A 147 -6.55 -5.78 11.84
C PRO A 147 -5.54 -6.55 12.73
N LEU A 148 -6.02 -7.41 13.64
CA LEU A 148 -5.15 -8.18 14.53
C LEU A 148 -4.43 -9.29 13.73
N ASP A 149 -5.12 -9.98 12.83
CA ASP A 149 -4.52 -10.95 11.92
C ASP A 149 -3.46 -10.29 11.04
N LEU A 150 -3.74 -9.10 10.47
CA LEU A 150 -2.75 -8.36 9.67
C LEU A 150 -1.49 -8.03 10.46
N THR A 151 -1.66 -7.46 11.65
CA THR A 151 -0.54 -6.98 12.46
C THR A 151 0.29 -8.09 13.08
N SER A 152 -0.28 -9.29 13.22
CA SER A 152 0.45 -10.48 13.69
C SER A 152 1.46 -11.03 12.67
N ARG A 153 1.36 -10.64 11.39
CA ARG A 153 2.13 -11.21 10.26
C ARG A 153 3.49 -10.56 10.03
N ALA A 154 3.80 -9.44 10.67
CA ALA A 154 5.13 -8.82 10.61
C ALA A 154 5.48 -8.18 11.97
N PRO A 155 6.74 -8.29 12.42
CA PRO A 155 7.18 -7.78 13.73
C PRO A 155 7.44 -6.26 13.67
N LEU A 156 6.42 -5.49 13.28
CA LEU A 156 6.44 -4.03 13.22
C LEU A 156 5.85 -3.40 14.50
N ASN A 157 6.27 -2.17 14.77
CA ASN A 157 5.61 -1.33 15.77
C ASN A 157 4.38 -0.68 15.14
N TRP A 158 3.25 -1.38 15.18
CA TRP A 158 1.99 -0.88 14.63
C TRP A 158 1.43 0.26 15.49
N VAL A 159 1.33 1.45 14.90
CA VAL A 159 0.90 2.68 15.60
C VAL A 159 -0.63 2.87 15.63
N GLY A 160 -1.38 2.11 14.82
CA GLY A 160 -2.84 2.21 14.76
C GLY A 160 -3.47 1.07 13.96
N GLN A 161 -4.74 0.81 14.24
CA GLN A 161 -5.59 -0.19 13.58
C GLN A 161 -7.02 0.35 13.53
N ALA A 162 -7.75 0.06 12.45
CA ALA A 162 -9.17 0.43 12.34
C ALA A 162 -9.91 -0.54 11.41
N ILE A 163 -11.20 -0.73 11.70
CA ILE A 163 -12.18 -1.24 10.74
C ILE A 163 -12.98 -0.03 10.29
N VAL A 164 -13.17 0.11 8.98
CA VAL A 164 -13.90 1.21 8.36
C VAL A 164 -15.14 0.64 7.71
N GLU A 165 -16.31 1.18 8.05
CA GLU A 165 -17.62 0.80 7.47
C GLU A 165 -17.83 1.43 6.09
#